data_AF-A0A7V2LDK4-F1
#
_entry.id   AF-A0A7V2LDK4-F1
#
_cell.length_a   1.000
_cell.length_b   1.000
_cell.length_c   1.000
_cell.angle_alpha   90.00
_cell.angle_beta   90.00
_cell.angle_gamma   90.00
#
_symmetry.space_group_name_H-M   'P 1'
#
loop_
_entity.id
_entity.type
_entity.pdbx_description
1 polymer ?
#
loop_
_entity_poly.entity_id
_entity_poly.type
_entity_poly.pdbx_seq_one_letter_code
_entity_poly.pdbx_strand_id
1 'polypeptide(L)'
;MKQKRFLTILTLISIVAILSGTTTVYAQTPTPPTPAVIDTYTIKNIDGSDVTEDYLMAGDTYEISLEVNVGVDLGNNTLILSTPLGKVEDVYWHLENDYPGINTETWQPGQSAIEFAVLEGIAQLTITGFVPSDYTWTEIEGYSYVLHAIRDVPLIKLSLGPEGTELDRISMEVKDQAIIAYEQTLIEKDALLKTTDADPKYEKLATDIIAHAQIMYVKGYVEDATKLLNTIPDSSADFPVPVEEKTFLPYLIGIIALAVLLIIFIALLFKARANSSFIRQQVDEEAGRLDVLSIRVSKIDKQLARDLEQVKEQLERISGR
;
A
#
# COMPACT_ATOMS: atom_id res chain seq x y z
N MET A 1 -21.46 46.61 47.59
CA MET A 1 -21.30 46.92 46.14
C MET A 1 -20.31 45.93 45.54
N LYS A 2 -20.62 45.36 44.37
CA LYS A 2 -19.92 44.30 43.62
C LYS A 2 -20.24 42.85 44.02
N GLN A 3 -21.32 42.30 43.44
CA GLN A 3 -21.46 40.90 43.04
C GLN A 3 -22.73 40.74 42.19
N LYS A 4 -22.71 41.29 40.97
CA LYS A 4 -23.77 41.08 39.97
C LYS A 4 -23.20 41.22 38.56
N ARG A 5 -22.29 40.33 38.15
CA ARG A 5 -21.87 40.17 36.74
C ARG A 5 -21.34 38.75 36.45
N PHE A 6 -22.05 37.71 36.88
CA PHE A 6 -21.71 36.33 36.49
C PHE A 6 -22.91 35.44 36.17
N LEU A 7 -24.09 36.03 36.00
CA LEU A 7 -25.33 35.28 35.75
C LEU A 7 -26.11 35.98 34.64
N THR A 8 -25.51 36.06 33.45
CA THR A 8 -26.18 36.63 32.25
C THR A 8 -25.54 36.16 30.95
N ILE A 9 -24.94 34.96 30.94
CA ILE A 9 -24.47 34.27 29.71
C ILE A 9 -24.78 32.76 29.81
N LEU A 10 -25.93 32.40 30.39
CA LEU A 10 -26.40 30.99 30.41
C LEU A 10 -27.91 30.85 30.22
N THR A 11 -28.52 31.82 29.53
CA THR A 11 -29.94 31.82 29.17
C THR A 11 -30.10 32.39 27.76
N LEU A 12 -29.42 31.76 26.79
CA LEU A 12 -29.63 32.02 25.36
C LEU A 12 -29.25 30.80 24.50
N ILE A 13 -29.50 29.57 24.97
CA ILE A 13 -29.47 28.34 24.15
C ILE A 13 -30.53 27.37 24.70
N SER A 14 -31.79 27.78 24.76
CA SER A 14 -32.90 26.89 25.16
C SER A 14 -34.23 27.25 24.49
N ILE A 15 -34.19 27.75 23.25
CA ILE A 15 -35.37 27.93 22.38
C ILE A 15 -34.95 27.69 20.92
N VAL A 16 -34.43 26.50 20.60
CA VAL A 16 -34.44 25.90 19.23
C VAL A 16 -34.48 24.36 19.35
N ALA A 17 -35.37 23.86 20.19
CA ALA A 17 -35.74 22.46 20.19
C ALA A 17 -37.23 22.42 20.47
N ILE A 18 -37.97 21.63 19.69
CA ILE A 18 -39.43 21.62 19.60
C ILE A 18 -39.96 22.63 18.57
N LEU A 19 -39.83 22.28 17.30
CA LEU A 19 -40.96 22.30 16.36
C LEU A 19 -40.61 21.43 15.14
N SER A 20 -41.51 20.47 14.85
CA SER A 20 -41.65 19.80 13.55
C SER A 20 -40.68 18.66 13.21
N GLY A 21 -40.55 17.69 14.11
CA GLY A 21 -40.31 16.30 13.70
C GLY A 21 -41.60 15.69 13.16
N THR A 22 -42.02 16.06 11.96
CA THR A 22 -42.95 15.20 11.19
C THR A 22 -42.09 14.09 10.62
N THR A 23 -42.17 12.91 11.22
CA THR A 23 -41.77 11.69 10.54
C THR A 23 -42.62 11.59 9.28
N THR A 24 -42.04 11.94 8.14
CA THR A 24 -42.53 11.44 6.85
C THR A 24 -42.28 9.95 6.86
N VAL A 25 -43.24 9.21 7.45
CA VAL A 25 -43.47 7.83 7.07
C VAL A 25 -43.84 7.94 5.60
N TYR A 26 -42.87 7.71 4.72
CA TYR A 26 -43.18 7.28 3.38
C TYR A 26 -44.05 6.05 3.57
N ALA A 27 -45.36 6.21 3.40
CA ALA A 27 -46.22 5.10 3.10
C ALA A 27 -45.55 4.42 1.90
N GLN A 28 -44.98 3.24 2.14
CA GLN A 28 -44.65 2.33 1.06
C GLN A 28 -45.95 2.21 0.27
N THR A 29 -45.98 2.85 -0.89
CA THR A 29 -47.00 2.56 -1.88
C THR A 29 -46.91 1.06 -2.06
N PRO A 30 -47.98 0.28 -1.84
CA PRO A 30 -47.89 -1.16 -2.01
C PRO A 30 -47.40 -1.38 -3.43
N THR A 31 -46.15 -1.82 -3.56
CA THR A 31 -45.60 -2.25 -4.82
C THR A 31 -46.62 -3.23 -5.37
N PRO A 32 -47.10 -3.07 -6.62
CA PRO A 32 -47.98 -4.08 -7.20
C PRO A 32 -47.32 -5.45 -6.97
N PRO A 33 -48.07 -6.48 -6.56
CA PRO A 33 -47.49 -7.78 -6.26
C PRO A 33 -46.66 -8.21 -7.47
N THR A 34 -45.35 -8.38 -7.25
CA THR A 34 -44.47 -8.88 -8.30
C THR A 34 -44.94 -10.29 -8.62
N PRO A 35 -45.15 -10.64 -9.91
CA PRO A 35 -45.85 -11.86 -10.24
C PRO A 35 -45.15 -13.13 -9.75
N ALA A 36 -43.82 -13.07 -9.64
CA ALA A 36 -43.01 -14.09 -9.02
C ALA A 36 -41.79 -13.46 -8.35
N VAL A 37 -41.36 -14.05 -7.24
CA VAL A 37 -40.19 -13.62 -6.44
C VAL A 37 -39.41 -14.86 -6.01
N ILE A 38 -38.10 -14.73 -5.84
CA ILE A 38 -37.28 -15.77 -5.23
C ILE A 38 -37.38 -15.58 -3.71
N ASP A 39 -38.13 -16.46 -3.04
CA ASP A 39 -38.51 -16.29 -1.63
C ASP A 39 -37.39 -16.72 -0.69
N THR A 40 -36.84 -17.92 -0.93
CA THR A 40 -35.72 -18.46 -0.16
C THR A 40 -34.67 -19.04 -1.09
N TYR A 41 -33.40 -18.99 -0.65
CA TYR A 41 -32.30 -19.65 -1.35
C TYR A 41 -31.21 -20.06 -0.37
N THR A 42 -30.44 -21.07 -0.74
CA THR A 42 -29.27 -21.54 -0.02
C THR A 42 -28.21 -21.94 -1.02
N ILE A 43 -26.97 -21.55 -0.76
CA ILE A 43 -25.84 -21.76 -1.65
C ILE A 43 -24.80 -22.56 -0.90
N LYS A 44 -24.46 -23.72 -1.44
CA LYS A 44 -23.49 -24.63 -0.85
C LYS A 44 -22.32 -24.84 -1.79
N ASN A 45 -21.12 -24.90 -1.23
CA ASN A 45 -19.96 -25.42 -1.96
C ASN A 45 -20.06 -26.96 -2.04
N ILE A 46 -19.29 -27.58 -2.93
CA ILE A 46 -19.26 -29.03 -3.17
C ILE A 46 -18.86 -29.85 -1.93
N ASP A 47 -18.19 -29.22 -0.95
CA ASP A 47 -17.87 -29.81 0.34
C ASP A 47 -19.06 -29.81 1.33
N GLY A 48 -20.18 -29.20 0.94
CA GLY A 48 -21.39 -29.06 1.74
C GLY A 48 -21.40 -27.86 2.69
N SER A 49 -20.38 -27.00 2.67
CA SER A 49 -20.37 -25.75 3.44
C SER A 49 -21.36 -24.74 2.86
N ASP A 50 -22.07 -24.04 3.73
CA ASP A 50 -23.01 -22.98 3.37
C ASP A 50 -22.26 -21.66 3.19
N VAL A 51 -22.39 -21.06 2.01
CA VAL A 51 -21.74 -19.81 1.60
C VAL A 51 -22.76 -18.74 1.22
N THR A 52 -24.02 -18.90 1.63
CA THR A 52 -25.13 -18.00 1.24
C THR A 52 -24.89 -16.53 1.62
N GLU A 53 -24.17 -16.28 2.72
CA GLU A 53 -23.83 -14.94 3.21
C GLU A 53 -22.36 -14.52 2.97
N ASP A 54 -21.59 -15.33 2.24
CA ASP A 54 -20.16 -15.09 2.00
C ASP A 54 -19.87 -14.74 0.51
N TYR A 55 -18.62 -14.85 0.06
CA TYR A 55 -18.23 -14.75 -1.34
C TYR A 55 -18.11 -16.12 -2.02
N LEU A 56 -18.19 -16.12 -3.34
CA LEU A 56 -17.86 -17.27 -4.17
C LEU A 56 -16.40 -17.21 -4.63
N MET A 57 -15.85 -18.38 -4.90
CA MET A 57 -14.52 -18.59 -5.44
C MET A 57 -14.60 -18.80 -6.96
N ALA A 58 -13.81 -18.06 -7.70
CA ALA A 58 -13.62 -18.30 -9.13
C ALA A 58 -12.97 -19.68 -9.34
N GLY A 59 -13.59 -20.52 -10.18
CA GLY A 59 -13.16 -21.89 -10.47
C GLY A 59 -13.88 -22.97 -9.65
N ASP A 60 -14.62 -22.60 -8.61
CA ASP A 60 -15.31 -23.56 -7.74
C ASP A 60 -16.73 -23.88 -8.22
N THR A 61 -17.25 -25.00 -7.70
CA THR A 61 -18.57 -25.54 -8.01
C THR A 61 -19.52 -25.35 -6.85
N TYR A 62 -20.74 -24.90 -7.16
CA TYR A 62 -21.77 -24.59 -6.18
C TYR A 62 -23.08 -25.30 -6.50
N GLU A 63 -23.79 -25.67 -5.44
CA GLU A 63 -25.16 -26.12 -5.45
C GLU A 63 -26.04 -25.00 -4.88
N ILE A 64 -27.02 -24.54 -5.66
CA ILE A 64 -27.94 -23.47 -5.29
C ILE A 64 -29.34 -24.05 -5.23
N SER A 65 -29.92 -24.13 -4.05
CA SER A 65 -31.32 -24.50 -3.85
C SER A 65 -32.15 -23.26 -3.63
N LEU A 66 -33.28 -23.12 -4.32
CA LEU A 66 -34.14 -21.95 -4.23
C LEU A 66 -35.63 -22.28 -4.30
N GLU A 67 -36.44 -21.37 -3.77
CA GLU A 67 -37.89 -21.39 -3.87
C GLU A 67 -38.38 -20.17 -4.65
N VAL A 68 -39.01 -20.41 -5.80
CA VAL A 68 -39.69 -19.36 -6.55
C VAL A 68 -41.16 -19.35 -6.15
N ASN A 69 -41.60 -18.27 -5.53
CA ASN A 69 -42.99 -18.06 -5.16
C ASN A 69 -43.70 -17.26 -6.26
N VAL A 70 -44.63 -17.90 -6.95
CA VAL A 70 -45.48 -17.30 -7.98
C VAL A 70 -46.80 -16.91 -7.33
N GLY A 71 -46.93 -15.62 -7.01
CA GLY A 71 -48.04 -15.09 -6.20
C GLY A 71 -49.32 -14.79 -6.98
N VAL A 72 -49.27 -14.79 -8.32
CA VAL A 72 -50.43 -14.61 -9.19
C VAL A 72 -50.31 -15.47 -10.44
N ASP A 73 -51.43 -16.05 -10.89
CA ASP A 73 -51.54 -16.64 -12.22
C ASP A 73 -51.67 -15.51 -13.25
N LEU A 74 -50.69 -15.43 -14.16
CA LEU A 74 -50.74 -14.55 -15.32
C LEU A 74 -50.81 -15.40 -16.58
N GLY A 75 -51.98 -16.03 -16.81
CA GLY A 75 -52.24 -16.84 -17.99
C GLY A 75 -51.68 -16.24 -19.28
N ASN A 76 -50.98 -17.08 -20.05
CA ASN A 76 -50.22 -16.78 -21.27
C ASN A 76 -48.90 -16.00 -21.10
N ASN A 77 -48.43 -15.73 -19.88
CA ASN A 77 -47.06 -15.28 -19.65
C ASN A 77 -46.14 -16.43 -19.24
N THR A 78 -44.86 -16.28 -19.56
CA THR A 78 -43.80 -17.21 -19.18
C THR A 78 -42.85 -16.54 -18.20
N LEU A 79 -42.33 -17.31 -17.24
CA LEU A 79 -41.18 -16.94 -16.42
C LEU A 79 -39.94 -17.57 -17.04
N ILE A 80 -38.86 -16.81 -17.04
CA ILE A 80 -37.55 -17.26 -17.47
C ILE A 80 -36.61 -17.17 -16.28
N LEU A 81 -36.08 -18.31 -15.88
CA LEU A 81 -35.06 -18.43 -14.85
C LEU A 81 -33.74 -18.79 -15.51
N SER A 82 -32.71 -17.98 -15.31
CA SER A 82 -31.43 -18.14 -16.00
C SER A 82 -30.25 -18.04 -15.05
N THR A 83 -29.17 -18.75 -15.37
CA THR A 83 -27.91 -18.71 -14.63
C THR A 83 -26.72 -18.46 -15.57
N PRO A 84 -25.73 -17.64 -15.17
CA PRO A 84 -24.48 -17.45 -15.92
C PRO A 84 -23.43 -18.52 -15.58
N LEU A 85 -23.73 -19.45 -14.67
CA LEU A 85 -22.78 -20.47 -14.23
C LEU A 85 -22.39 -21.42 -15.36
N GLY A 86 -21.15 -21.89 -15.30
CA GLY A 86 -20.64 -22.96 -16.14
C GLY A 86 -21.32 -24.29 -15.81
N LYS A 87 -21.51 -25.12 -16.84
CA LYS A 87 -22.15 -26.42 -16.73
C LYS A 87 -21.19 -27.44 -16.10
N VAL A 88 -21.61 -28.12 -15.02
CA VAL A 88 -20.80 -29.18 -14.38
C VAL A 88 -21.09 -30.55 -15.00
N GLU A 89 -22.37 -30.86 -15.22
CA GLU A 89 -22.83 -32.13 -15.80
C GLU A 89 -23.63 -31.91 -17.09
N ASP A 90 -24.51 -32.84 -17.47
CA ASP A 90 -25.44 -32.66 -18.58
C ASP A 90 -26.70 -31.86 -18.22
N VAL A 91 -26.85 -31.52 -16.94
CA VAL A 91 -28.02 -30.83 -16.39
C VAL A 91 -27.58 -29.63 -15.55
N TYR A 92 -28.31 -28.51 -15.68
CA TYR A 92 -28.23 -27.36 -14.78
C TYR A 92 -29.29 -27.44 -13.69
N TRP A 93 -30.53 -27.71 -14.08
CA TRP A 93 -31.71 -27.53 -13.22
C TRP A 93 -32.30 -28.86 -12.77
N HIS A 94 -32.57 -28.96 -11.48
CA HIS A 94 -33.31 -30.04 -10.86
C HIS A 94 -34.55 -29.46 -10.21
N LEU A 95 -35.69 -30.12 -10.42
CA LEU A 95 -36.98 -29.71 -9.90
C LEU A 95 -37.29 -30.69 -8.77
N GLU A 96 -37.32 -30.15 -7.56
CA GLU A 96 -37.45 -30.94 -6.33
C GLU A 96 -38.93 -31.25 -6.00
N ASN A 97 -39.87 -30.57 -6.66
CA ASN A 97 -41.30 -30.72 -6.42
C ASN A 97 -42.13 -30.83 -7.72
N ASP A 98 -43.37 -31.32 -7.61
CA ASP A 98 -44.29 -31.44 -8.77
C ASP A 98 -44.97 -30.10 -9.13
N TYR A 99 -44.20 -29.04 -9.35
CA TYR A 99 -44.77 -27.72 -9.67
C TYR A 99 -45.43 -27.71 -11.06
N PRO A 100 -46.74 -27.41 -11.16
CA PRO A 100 -47.52 -27.58 -12.39
C PRO A 100 -47.16 -26.59 -13.51
N GLY A 101 -46.47 -25.49 -13.20
CA GLY A 101 -46.03 -24.52 -14.20
C GLY A 101 -44.87 -25.02 -15.07
N ILE A 102 -44.16 -26.06 -14.63
CA ILE A 102 -43.07 -26.70 -15.38
C ILE A 102 -43.58 -28.01 -15.99
N ASN A 103 -43.60 -28.09 -17.32
CA ASN A 103 -43.92 -29.33 -18.01
C ASN A 103 -42.66 -30.21 -18.13
N THR A 104 -42.53 -31.20 -17.26
CA THR A 104 -41.40 -32.11 -17.18
C THR A 104 -41.21 -33.00 -18.43
N GLU A 105 -42.22 -33.17 -19.29
CA GLU A 105 -42.10 -33.94 -20.54
C GLU A 105 -41.35 -33.17 -21.64
N THR A 106 -41.45 -31.85 -21.64
CA THR A 106 -40.83 -30.97 -22.64
C THR A 106 -39.67 -30.14 -22.09
N TRP A 107 -39.45 -30.23 -20.78
CA TRP A 107 -38.43 -29.49 -20.06
C TRP A 107 -37.02 -29.89 -20.51
N GLN A 108 -36.17 -28.88 -20.76
CA GLN A 108 -34.77 -29.06 -21.11
C GLN A 108 -33.88 -28.60 -19.94
N PRO A 109 -33.61 -29.47 -18.96
CA PRO A 109 -32.89 -29.07 -17.75
C PRO A 109 -31.40 -28.80 -18.01
N GLY A 110 -30.88 -29.15 -19.20
CA GLY A 110 -29.50 -28.90 -19.62
C GLY A 110 -29.23 -27.52 -20.23
N GLN A 111 -30.22 -26.65 -20.36
CA GLN A 111 -30.05 -25.26 -20.79
C GLN A 111 -29.75 -24.34 -19.60
N SER A 112 -28.93 -23.30 -19.80
CA SER A 112 -28.63 -22.31 -18.74
C SER A 112 -29.82 -21.42 -18.39
N ALA A 113 -30.88 -21.44 -19.19
CA ALA A 113 -32.15 -20.82 -18.92
C ALA A 113 -33.30 -21.82 -19.10
N ILE A 114 -34.28 -21.75 -18.22
CA ILE A 114 -35.52 -22.53 -18.28
C ILE A 114 -36.71 -21.58 -18.37
N GLU A 115 -37.70 -21.96 -19.16
CA GLU A 115 -38.96 -21.24 -19.30
C GLU A 115 -40.09 -22.07 -18.70
N PHE A 116 -40.98 -21.43 -17.95
CA PHE A 116 -42.14 -22.10 -17.34
C PHE A 116 -43.35 -21.16 -17.26
N ALA A 117 -44.54 -21.74 -17.13
CA ALA A 117 -45.78 -20.97 -17.08
C ALA A 117 -45.93 -20.25 -15.72
N VAL A 118 -46.48 -19.03 -15.75
CA VAL A 118 -46.81 -18.27 -14.53
C VAL A 118 -48.08 -18.87 -13.89
N LEU A 119 -47.95 -19.94 -13.11
CA LEU A 119 -49.06 -20.55 -12.36
C LEU A 119 -48.88 -20.32 -10.85
N GLU A 120 -49.95 -20.02 -10.13
CA GLU A 120 -49.88 -19.79 -8.69
C GLU A 120 -49.32 -21.03 -7.95
N GLY A 121 -48.29 -20.82 -7.12
CA GLY A 121 -47.64 -21.88 -6.36
C GLY A 121 -46.16 -21.63 -6.09
N ILE A 122 -45.50 -22.62 -5.51
CA ILE A 122 -44.07 -22.58 -5.16
C ILE A 122 -43.33 -23.61 -6.00
N ALA A 123 -42.31 -23.17 -6.74
CA ALA A 123 -41.39 -24.05 -7.45
C ALA A 123 -40.09 -24.19 -6.66
N GLN A 124 -39.69 -25.42 -6.34
CA GLN A 124 -38.46 -25.72 -5.62
C GLN A 124 -37.42 -26.25 -6.62
N LEU A 125 -36.36 -25.50 -6.81
CA LEU A 125 -35.35 -25.77 -7.83
C LEU A 125 -33.98 -25.85 -7.21
N THR A 126 -33.18 -26.79 -7.68
CA THR A 126 -31.75 -26.89 -7.35
C THR A 126 -30.94 -26.74 -8.63
N ILE A 127 -29.86 -25.97 -8.55
CA ILE A 127 -28.92 -25.71 -9.64
C ILE A 127 -27.54 -26.20 -9.21
N THR A 128 -26.85 -26.90 -10.10
CA THR A 128 -25.42 -27.18 -9.92
C THR A 128 -24.64 -26.53 -11.05
N GLY A 129 -23.67 -25.69 -10.69
CA GLY A 129 -22.88 -24.94 -11.66
C GLY A 129 -21.54 -24.49 -11.07
N PHE A 130 -20.58 -24.21 -11.94
CA PHE A 130 -19.28 -23.68 -11.52
C PHE A 130 -19.09 -22.23 -11.95
N VAL A 131 -18.38 -21.46 -11.13
CA VAL A 131 -17.97 -20.10 -11.52
C VAL A 131 -16.71 -20.22 -12.39
N PRO A 132 -16.68 -19.66 -13.62
CA PRO A 132 -15.48 -19.72 -14.46
C PRO A 132 -14.23 -19.21 -13.74
N SER A 133 -13.09 -19.89 -13.91
CA SER A 133 -11.83 -19.53 -13.25
C SER A 133 -11.27 -18.17 -13.70
N ASP A 134 -11.69 -17.70 -14.88
CA ASP A 134 -11.34 -16.42 -15.49
C ASP A 134 -12.33 -15.29 -15.17
N TYR A 135 -13.33 -15.56 -14.32
CA TYR A 135 -14.37 -14.57 -14.03
C TYR A 135 -13.82 -13.30 -13.39
N THR A 136 -12.87 -13.43 -12.46
CA THR A 136 -12.29 -12.34 -11.68
C THR A 136 -11.04 -11.74 -12.29
N TRP A 137 -10.53 -12.29 -13.39
CA TRP A 137 -9.29 -11.79 -13.97
C TRP A 137 -9.36 -11.45 -15.44
N THR A 138 -8.45 -10.60 -15.88
CA THR A 138 -8.34 -10.17 -17.28
C THR A 138 -6.88 -10.02 -17.63
N GLU A 139 -6.44 -10.72 -18.68
CA GLU A 139 -5.09 -10.60 -19.21
C GLU A 139 -4.96 -9.31 -20.01
N ILE A 140 -3.86 -8.59 -19.80
CA ILE A 140 -3.55 -7.39 -20.58
C ILE A 140 -2.86 -7.84 -21.87
N GLU A 141 -3.50 -7.65 -23.03
CA GLU A 141 -2.92 -8.04 -24.31
C GLU A 141 -1.49 -7.49 -24.50
N GLY A 142 -0.56 -8.38 -24.85
CA GLY A 142 0.84 -8.05 -25.13
C GLY A 142 1.76 -7.99 -23.91
N TYR A 143 1.22 -8.11 -22.70
CA TYR A 143 1.98 -8.25 -21.46
C TYR A 143 1.46 -9.50 -20.76
N SER A 144 2.32 -10.46 -20.41
CA SER A 144 1.93 -11.68 -19.66
C SER A 144 1.56 -11.33 -18.21
N TYR A 145 0.59 -10.45 -18.04
CA TYR A 145 0.20 -9.79 -16.80
C TYR A 145 -1.31 -9.84 -16.67
N VAL A 146 -1.76 -10.21 -15.48
CA VAL A 146 -3.16 -10.47 -15.17
C VAL A 146 -3.65 -9.45 -14.16
N LEU A 147 -4.78 -8.81 -14.46
CA LEU A 147 -5.47 -7.93 -13.52
C LEU A 147 -6.59 -8.71 -12.85
N HIS A 148 -6.62 -8.68 -11.53
CA HIS A 148 -7.65 -9.31 -10.72
C HIS A 148 -8.62 -8.26 -10.19
N ALA A 149 -9.91 -8.53 -10.24
CA ALA A 149 -10.93 -7.66 -9.71
C ALA A 149 -12.06 -8.49 -9.11
N ILE A 150 -12.54 -8.06 -7.95
CA ILE A 150 -13.80 -8.52 -7.39
C ILE A 150 -14.91 -8.21 -8.39
N ARG A 151 -15.78 -9.19 -8.65
CA ARG A 151 -16.92 -9.01 -9.55
C ARG A 151 -18.17 -9.65 -8.98
N ASP A 152 -19.30 -8.97 -9.15
CA ASP A 152 -20.60 -9.53 -8.83
C ASP A 152 -21.06 -10.46 -9.94
N VAL A 153 -21.52 -11.65 -9.58
CA VAL A 153 -22.17 -12.60 -10.49
C VAL A 153 -23.66 -12.69 -10.19
N PRO A 154 -24.56 -12.40 -11.16
CA PRO A 154 -25.98 -12.61 -10.98
C PRO A 154 -26.30 -14.10 -11.14
N LEU A 155 -26.04 -14.90 -10.10
CA LEU A 155 -26.17 -16.36 -10.09
C LEU A 155 -27.48 -16.85 -10.68
N ILE A 156 -28.56 -16.19 -10.33
CA ILE A 156 -29.90 -16.50 -10.81
C ILE A 156 -30.59 -15.19 -11.13
N LYS A 157 -31.18 -15.15 -12.31
CA LYS A 157 -32.06 -14.06 -12.75
C LYS A 157 -33.43 -14.63 -13.08
N LEU A 158 -34.46 -14.07 -12.43
CA LEU A 158 -35.86 -14.32 -12.70
C LEU A 158 -36.43 -13.18 -13.55
N SER A 159 -37.08 -13.52 -14.64
CA SER A 159 -37.65 -12.53 -15.57
C SER A 159 -38.99 -12.95 -16.15
N LEU A 160 -39.78 -11.98 -16.59
CA LEU A 160 -41.10 -12.14 -17.18
C LEU A 160 -41.05 -11.98 -18.70
N GLY A 161 -41.59 -12.99 -19.39
CA GLY A 161 -41.89 -12.99 -20.82
C GLY A 161 -40.67 -12.99 -21.75
N PRO A 162 -40.90 -13.04 -23.07
CA PRO A 162 -39.83 -13.02 -24.08
C PRO A 162 -39.08 -11.69 -24.15
N GLU A 163 -39.63 -10.62 -23.57
CA GLU A 163 -38.97 -9.31 -23.48
C GLU A 163 -37.94 -9.24 -22.33
N GLY A 164 -37.91 -10.22 -21.42
CA GLY A 164 -36.87 -10.36 -20.40
C GLY A 164 -36.93 -9.32 -19.28
N THR A 165 -38.14 -8.86 -18.91
CA THR A 165 -38.29 -7.90 -17.79
C THR A 165 -37.88 -8.57 -16.50
N GLU A 166 -36.82 -8.07 -15.86
CA GLU A 166 -36.30 -8.65 -14.62
C GLU A 166 -37.27 -8.44 -13.46
N LEU A 167 -37.63 -9.53 -12.79
CA LEU A 167 -38.48 -9.53 -11.61
C LEU A 167 -37.64 -9.59 -10.34
N ASP A 168 -36.63 -10.44 -10.35
CA ASP A 168 -35.78 -10.69 -9.19
C ASP A 168 -34.42 -11.25 -9.60
N ARG A 169 -33.43 -11.13 -8.71
CA ARG A 169 -32.09 -11.68 -8.91
C ARG A 169 -31.41 -12.05 -7.59
N ILE A 170 -30.62 -13.12 -7.66
CA ILE A 170 -29.61 -13.44 -6.65
C ILE A 170 -28.26 -13.03 -7.23
N SER A 171 -27.53 -12.17 -6.53
CA SER A 171 -26.19 -11.74 -6.91
C SER A 171 -25.22 -11.96 -5.76
N MET A 172 -24.04 -12.45 -6.08
CA MET A 172 -22.97 -12.70 -5.12
C MET A 172 -21.65 -12.14 -5.59
N GLU A 173 -20.81 -11.76 -4.63
CA GLU A 173 -19.45 -11.33 -4.88
C GLU A 173 -18.58 -12.56 -5.20
N VAL A 174 -17.76 -12.47 -6.25
CA VAL A 174 -16.78 -13.51 -6.62
C VAL A 174 -15.37 -12.98 -6.37
N LYS A 175 -14.57 -13.79 -5.69
CA LYS A 175 -13.14 -13.59 -5.44
C LYS A 175 -12.32 -14.74 -6.02
N ASP A 176 -11.04 -14.48 -6.25
CA ASP A 176 -10.08 -15.54 -6.50
C ASP A 176 -9.08 -15.68 -5.35
N GLN A 177 -8.26 -16.71 -5.44
CA GLN A 177 -7.24 -17.01 -4.44
C GLN A 177 -6.23 -15.87 -4.26
N ALA A 178 -5.93 -15.09 -5.31
CA ALA A 178 -4.97 -13.99 -5.23
C ALA A 178 -5.54 -12.81 -4.44
N ILE A 179 -6.81 -12.47 -4.67
CA ILE A 179 -7.54 -11.46 -3.90
C ILE A 179 -7.60 -11.84 -2.42
N ILE A 180 -7.94 -13.08 -2.11
CA ILE A 180 -8.04 -13.54 -0.72
C ILE A 180 -6.68 -13.52 -0.03
N ALA A 181 -5.63 -14.01 -0.71
CA ALA A 181 -4.27 -13.96 -0.18
C ALA A 181 -3.83 -12.52 0.12
N TYR A 182 -4.18 -11.57 -0.76
CA TYR A 182 -3.92 -10.15 -0.53
C TYR A 182 -4.67 -9.63 0.71
N GLU A 183 -5.98 -9.87 0.80
CA GLU A 183 -6.82 -9.40 1.92
C GLU A 183 -6.34 -9.95 3.27
N GLN A 184 -5.97 -11.23 3.31
CA GLN A 184 -5.38 -11.87 4.49
C GLN A 184 -4.05 -11.22 4.87
N THR A 185 -3.14 -11.06 3.89
CA THR A 185 -1.85 -10.39 4.11
C THR A 185 -2.06 -8.97 4.65
N LEU A 186 -3.00 -8.22 4.08
CA LEU A 186 -3.31 -6.86 4.55
C LEU A 186 -3.78 -6.86 6.01
N ILE A 187 -4.70 -7.74 6.38
CA ILE A 187 -5.19 -7.88 7.76
C ILE A 187 -4.04 -8.20 8.71
N GLU A 188 -3.16 -9.13 8.34
CA GLU A 188 -2.00 -9.52 9.14
C GLU A 188 -1.02 -8.34 9.33
N LYS A 189 -0.70 -7.60 8.26
CA LYS A 189 0.21 -6.45 8.33
C LYS A 189 -0.41 -5.29 9.11
N ASP A 190 -1.70 -5.01 8.96
CA ASP A 190 -2.40 -4.00 9.76
C ASP A 190 -2.45 -4.37 11.25
N ALA A 191 -2.61 -5.66 11.57
CA ALA A 191 -2.56 -6.15 12.95
C ALA A 191 -1.15 -6.03 13.54
N LEU A 192 -0.12 -6.31 12.74
CA LEU A 192 1.28 -6.15 13.13
C LEU A 192 1.59 -4.70 13.48
N LEU A 193 1.19 -3.72 12.65
CA LEU A 193 1.45 -2.31 12.91
C LEU A 193 0.75 -1.78 14.18
N LYS A 194 -0.38 -2.35 14.56
CA LYS A 194 -1.07 -1.98 15.83
C LYS A 194 -0.35 -2.48 17.08
N THR A 195 0.52 -3.48 16.93
CA THR A 195 1.17 -4.18 18.06
C THR A 195 2.69 -4.04 18.05
N THR A 196 3.24 -3.31 17.09
CA THR A 196 4.68 -3.14 16.95
C THR A 196 5.23 -2.06 17.88
N ASP A 197 6.42 -2.32 18.43
CA ASP A 197 7.23 -1.35 19.18
C ASP A 197 8.32 -0.72 18.28
N ALA A 198 8.17 -0.83 16.96
CA ALA A 198 9.13 -0.31 15.99
C ALA A 198 9.26 1.23 16.05
N ASP A 199 10.38 1.76 15.54
CA ASP A 199 10.57 3.21 15.44
C ASP A 199 9.44 3.84 14.58
N PRO A 200 8.87 4.99 15.00
CA PRO A 200 7.77 5.65 14.29
C PRO A 200 8.07 5.94 12.80
N LYS A 201 9.34 6.06 12.40
CA LYS A 201 9.72 6.22 10.99
C LYS A 201 9.41 4.98 10.16
N TYR A 202 9.64 3.79 10.71
CA TYR A 202 9.33 2.54 10.02
C TYR A 202 7.83 2.25 10.03
N GLU A 203 7.13 2.59 11.11
CA GLU A 203 5.66 2.51 11.17
C GLU A 203 5.03 3.40 10.08
N LYS A 204 5.51 4.64 9.93
CA LYS A 204 5.06 5.54 8.88
C LYS A 204 5.34 4.98 7.48
N LEU A 205 6.55 4.47 7.24
CA LEU A 205 6.90 3.86 5.96
C LEU A 205 6.00 2.66 5.65
N ALA A 206 5.76 1.77 6.62
CA ALA A 206 4.90 0.62 6.45
C ALA A 206 3.44 1.03 6.16
N THR A 207 2.96 2.09 6.82
CA THR A 207 1.63 2.67 6.55
C THR A 207 1.53 3.23 5.13
N ASP A 208 2.55 3.96 4.67
CA ASP A 208 2.63 4.48 3.31
C ASP A 208 2.68 3.33 2.26
N ILE A 209 3.39 2.23 2.57
CA ILE A 209 3.44 1.01 1.76
C ILE A 209 2.06 0.36 1.67
N ILE A 210 1.36 0.20 2.79
CA ILE A 210 -0.02 -0.36 2.83
C ILE A 210 -0.95 0.50 1.97
N ALA A 211 -0.92 1.83 2.15
CA ALA A 211 -1.75 2.74 1.36
C ALA A 211 -1.45 2.61 -0.14
N HIS A 212 -0.18 2.47 -0.53
CA HIS A 212 0.18 2.28 -1.92
C HIS A 212 -0.27 0.91 -2.47
N ALA A 213 -0.14 -0.15 -1.67
CA ALA A 213 -0.62 -1.49 -2.03
C ALA A 213 -2.14 -1.49 -2.22
N GLN A 214 -2.91 -0.80 -1.38
CA GLN A 214 -4.37 -0.65 -1.55
C GLN A 214 -4.73 0.06 -2.86
N ILE A 215 -3.96 1.10 -3.26
CA ILE A 215 -4.17 1.77 -4.54
C ILE A 215 -3.88 0.81 -5.71
N MET A 216 -2.86 -0.04 -5.61
CA MET A 216 -2.57 -1.06 -6.62
C MET A 216 -3.67 -2.11 -6.70
N TYR A 217 -4.17 -2.58 -5.54
CA TYR A 217 -5.28 -3.52 -5.41
C TYR A 217 -6.55 -3.00 -6.10
N VAL A 218 -6.95 -1.75 -5.84
CA VAL A 218 -8.13 -1.13 -6.47
C VAL A 218 -8.01 -1.07 -8.01
N LYS A 219 -6.78 -0.99 -8.53
CA LYS A 219 -6.51 -1.01 -9.97
C LYS A 219 -6.39 -2.42 -10.56
N GLY A 220 -6.48 -3.44 -9.72
CA GLY A 220 -6.39 -4.85 -10.07
C GLY A 220 -4.99 -5.44 -10.15
N TYR A 221 -3.95 -4.68 -9.75
CA TYR A 221 -2.57 -5.18 -9.66
C TYR A 221 -2.36 -5.96 -8.34
N VAL A 222 -3.18 -7.00 -8.12
CA VAL A 222 -3.27 -7.70 -6.84
C VAL A 222 -1.96 -8.43 -6.49
N GLU A 223 -1.32 -9.08 -7.47
CA GLU A 223 -0.03 -9.75 -7.21
C GLU A 223 1.07 -8.76 -6.79
N ASP A 224 1.15 -7.60 -7.45
CA ASP A 224 2.16 -6.60 -7.12
C ASP A 224 1.84 -5.89 -5.80
N ALA A 225 0.56 -5.68 -5.51
CA ALA A 225 0.12 -5.20 -4.20
C ALA A 225 0.54 -6.19 -3.09
N THR A 226 0.38 -7.50 -3.30
CA THR A 226 0.83 -8.53 -2.36
C THR A 226 2.35 -8.56 -2.22
N LYS A 227 3.11 -8.50 -3.34
CA LYS A 227 4.58 -8.40 -3.29
C LYS A 227 5.03 -7.17 -2.50
N LEU A 228 4.34 -6.04 -2.68
CA LEU A 228 4.63 -4.81 -1.97
C LEU A 228 4.32 -4.94 -0.47
N LEU A 229 3.19 -5.53 -0.07
CA LEU A 229 2.89 -5.80 1.34
C LEU A 229 3.91 -6.74 1.98
N ASN A 230 4.39 -7.74 1.25
CA ASN A 230 5.43 -8.67 1.70
C ASN A 230 6.82 -8.03 1.85
N THR A 231 7.01 -6.76 1.47
CA THR A 231 8.22 -6.01 1.83
C THR A 231 8.21 -5.54 3.29
N ILE A 232 7.03 -5.48 3.92
CA ILE A 232 6.90 -5.20 5.35
C ILE A 232 7.30 -6.47 6.11
N PRO A 233 8.16 -6.37 7.14
CA PRO A 233 8.56 -7.53 7.93
C PRO A 233 7.37 -8.31 8.51
N ASP A 234 7.56 -9.62 8.76
CA ASP A 234 6.52 -10.50 9.29
C ASP A 234 6.36 -10.38 10.81
N SER A 235 7.37 -9.87 11.50
CA SER A 235 7.34 -9.69 12.95
C SER A 235 7.89 -8.33 13.40
N SER A 236 7.44 -7.87 14.57
CA SER A 236 7.90 -6.62 15.18
C SER A 236 9.41 -6.62 15.49
N ALA A 237 9.98 -7.82 15.68
CA ALA A 237 11.41 -7.99 15.96
C ALA A 237 12.29 -7.85 14.72
N ASP A 238 11.72 -8.03 13.52
CA ASP A 238 12.44 -7.97 12.25
C ASP A 238 12.56 -6.55 11.71
N PHE A 239 11.95 -5.57 12.39
CA PHE A 239 12.15 -4.17 12.05
C PHE A 239 13.61 -3.77 12.29
N PRO A 240 14.23 -3.00 11.37
CA PRO A 240 15.61 -2.61 11.54
C PRO A 240 15.78 -1.76 12.80
N VAL A 241 16.70 -2.17 13.68
CA VAL A 241 17.03 -1.35 14.85
C VAL A 241 17.63 -0.03 14.36
N PRO A 242 17.05 1.14 14.75
CA PRO A 242 17.61 2.42 14.37
C PRO A 242 19.08 2.48 14.77
N VAL A 243 19.96 2.90 13.86
CA VAL A 243 21.34 3.24 14.22
C VAL A 243 21.27 4.35 15.26
N GLU A 244 21.52 4.01 16.52
CA GLU A 244 21.53 4.99 17.60
C GLU A 244 22.44 6.16 17.23
N GLU A 245 21.93 7.39 17.34
CA GLU A 245 22.67 8.64 17.13
C GLU A 245 23.94 8.75 18.01
N LYS A 246 24.12 7.83 18.96
CA LYS A 246 25.33 7.71 19.79
C LYS A 246 26.56 7.20 19.04
N THR A 247 26.43 6.74 17.80
CA THR A 247 27.57 6.29 16.99
C THR A 247 28.46 7.45 16.50
N PHE A 248 28.02 8.71 16.61
CA PHE A 248 28.80 9.90 16.21
C PHE A 248 29.78 10.42 17.27
N LEU A 249 29.62 10.01 18.53
CA LEU A 249 30.50 10.42 19.64
C LEU A 249 32.00 10.12 19.41
N PRO A 250 32.41 8.92 18.95
CA PRO A 250 33.83 8.66 18.66
C PRO A 250 34.36 9.51 17.50
N TYR A 251 33.54 9.80 16.49
CA TYR A 251 33.94 10.65 15.36
C TYR A 251 34.10 12.12 15.77
N LEU A 252 33.20 12.64 16.62
CA LEU A 252 33.28 14.00 17.16
C LEU A 252 34.54 14.18 18.02
N ILE A 253 34.86 13.20 18.87
CA ILE A 253 36.10 13.18 19.66
C ILE A 253 37.32 13.15 18.73
N GLY A 254 37.29 12.34 17.67
CA GLY A 254 38.35 12.27 16.67
C GLY A 254 38.62 13.60 15.96
N ILE A 255 37.55 14.33 15.58
CA ILE A 255 37.67 15.65 14.92
C ILE A 255 38.27 16.69 15.87
N ILE A 256 37.83 16.71 17.14
CA ILE A 256 38.38 17.64 18.15
C ILE A 256 39.86 17.35 18.40
N ALA A 257 40.24 16.07 18.54
CA ALA A 257 41.63 15.68 18.73
C ALA A 257 42.51 16.08 17.53
N LEU A 258 42.02 15.90 16.30
CA LEU A 258 42.71 16.31 15.08
C LEU A 258 42.90 17.83 15.01
N ALA A 259 41.88 18.60 15.37
CA ALA A 259 41.94 20.07 15.38
C ALA A 259 43.00 20.60 16.37
N VAL A 260 43.07 20.00 17.56
CA VAL A 260 44.11 20.34 18.56
C VAL A 260 45.51 20.01 18.04
N LEU A 261 45.69 18.84 17.43
CA LEU A 261 46.97 18.46 16.81
C LEU A 261 47.40 19.42 15.69
N LEU A 262 46.46 19.87 14.86
CA LEU A 262 46.73 20.84 13.80
C LEU A 262 47.21 22.19 14.38
N ILE A 263 46.57 22.68 15.44
CA ILE A 263 46.96 23.92 16.12
C ILE A 263 48.38 23.80 16.69
N ILE A 264 48.70 22.67 17.33
CA ILE A 264 50.05 22.40 17.87
C ILE A 264 51.08 22.38 16.73
N PHE A 265 50.77 21.71 15.62
CA PHE A 265 51.66 21.62 14.47
C PHE A 265 51.94 22.99 13.83
N ILE A 266 50.91 23.82 13.67
CA ILE A 266 51.04 25.19 13.18
C ILE A 266 51.91 26.03 14.13
N ALA A 267 51.68 25.94 15.44
CA ALA A 267 52.49 26.64 16.43
C ALA A 267 53.97 26.23 16.38
N LEU A 268 54.26 24.93 16.22
CA LEU A 268 55.62 24.41 16.06
C LEU A 268 56.27 24.89 14.76
N LEU A 269 55.53 24.98 13.64
CA LEU A 269 56.05 25.51 12.38
C LEU A 269 56.41 26.99 12.47
N PHE A 270 55.59 27.80 13.14
CA PHE A 270 55.93 29.21 13.38
C PHE A 270 57.18 29.35 14.25
N LYS A 271 57.32 28.53 15.30
CA LYS A 271 58.52 28.52 16.15
C LYS A 271 59.77 28.06 15.39
N ALA A 272 59.65 27.06 14.51
CA ALA A 272 60.75 26.58 13.67
C ALA A 272 61.21 27.65 12.67
N ARG A 273 60.27 28.35 12.01
CA ARG A 273 60.59 29.47 11.11
C ARG A 273 61.22 30.64 11.83
N ALA A 274 60.75 31.00 13.03
CA ALA A 274 61.32 32.09 13.82
C ALA A 274 62.79 31.83 14.22
N ASN A 275 63.12 30.61 14.62
CA ASN A 275 64.52 30.26 14.92
C ASN A 275 65.39 30.26 13.66
N SER A 276 64.85 29.85 12.51
CA SER A 276 65.57 29.89 11.24
C SER A 276 65.84 31.32 10.75
N SER A 277 64.97 32.30 11.02
CA SER A 277 65.22 33.69 10.60
C SER A 277 66.29 34.35 11.46
N PHE A 278 66.41 33.98 12.74
CA PHE A 278 67.42 34.53 13.63
C PHE A 278 68.84 34.13 13.21
N ILE A 279 69.02 32.90 12.71
CA ILE A 279 70.31 32.44 12.20
C ILE A 279 70.66 33.16 10.88
N ARG A 280 69.69 33.38 9.98
CA ARG A 280 69.94 34.14 8.74
C ARG A 280 70.34 35.59 8.99
N GLN A 281 69.77 36.24 10.00
CA GLN A 281 70.09 37.62 10.34
C GLN A 281 71.51 37.77 10.90
N GLN A 282 71.98 36.81 11.71
CA GLN A 282 73.38 36.83 12.18
C GLN A 282 74.39 36.60 11.05
N VAL A 283 74.04 35.77 10.06
CA VAL A 283 74.90 35.54 8.89
C VAL A 283 75.01 36.78 8.01
N ASP A 284 73.92 37.54 7.79
CA ASP A 284 73.96 38.80 7.04
C ASP A 284 74.77 39.89 7.77
N GLU A 285 74.69 39.95 9.10
CA GLU A 285 75.45 40.92 9.89
C GLU A 285 76.96 40.62 9.91
N GLU A 286 77.34 39.34 9.89
CA GLU A 286 78.74 38.92 9.76
C GLU A 286 79.27 39.06 8.32
N ALA A 287 78.46 38.79 7.30
CA ALA A 287 78.83 39.01 5.90
C ALA A 287 79.11 40.49 5.60
N GLY A 288 78.28 41.40 6.13
CA GLY A 288 78.50 42.84 6.00
C GLY A 288 79.78 43.35 6.67
N ARG A 289 80.22 42.72 7.77
CA ARG A 289 81.52 43.02 8.39
C ARG A 289 82.69 42.47 7.57
N LEU A 290 82.51 41.33 6.92
CA LEU A 290 83.50 40.72 6.04
C LEU A 290 83.77 41.57 4.78
N ASP A 291 82.73 42.14 4.16
CA ASP A 291 82.87 43.05 3.01
C ASP A 291 83.69 44.31 3.37
N VAL A 292 83.49 44.88 4.56
CA VAL A 292 84.28 46.03 5.06
C VAL A 292 85.75 45.67 5.32
N LEU A 293 86.01 44.45 5.80
CA LEU A 293 87.36 43.92 6.01
C LEU A 293 88.06 43.58 4.69
N SER A 294 87.34 43.03 3.70
CA SER A 294 87.87 42.72 2.36
C SER A 294 88.33 43.97 1.61
N ILE A 295 87.57 45.06 1.67
CA ILE A 295 87.96 46.35 1.06
C ILE A 295 89.25 46.89 1.69
N ARG A 296 89.47 46.64 2.98
CA ARG A 296 90.66 47.10 3.71
C ARG A 296 91.88 46.20 3.48
N VAL A 297 91.67 44.89 3.31
CA VAL A 297 92.73 43.89 3.03
C VAL A 297 93.16 43.89 1.57
N SER A 298 92.25 44.13 0.61
CA SER A 298 92.59 44.21 -0.83
C SER A 298 93.56 45.36 -1.17
N LYS A 299 93.66 46.38 -0.31
CA LYS A 299 94.67 47.45 -0.41
C LYS A 299 96.05 47.06 0.11
N ILE A 300 96.17 45.96 0.85
CA ILE A 300 97.40 45.56 1.56
C ILE A 300 98.00 44.28 0.95
N ASP A 301 97.18 43.27 0.59
CA ASP A 301 97.69 42.01 0.05
C ASP A 301 96.67 41.29 -0.87
N LYS A 302 97.09 40.99 -2.10
CA LYS A 302 96.24 40.39 -3.16
C LYS A 302 95.98 38.89 -2.96
N GLN A 303 96.71 38.24 -2.07
CA GLN A 303 96.54 36.80 -1.82
C GLN A 303 95.39 36.53 -0.83
N LEU A 304 95.33 37.29 0.28
CA LEU A 304 94.23 37.23 1.25
C LEU A 304 92.87 37.64 0.69
N ALA A 305 92.84 38.55 -0.29
CA ALA A 305 91.60 38.94 -0.97
C ALA A 305 90.97 37.77 -1.75
N ARG A 306 91.80 36.88 -2.32
CA ARG A 306 91.31 35.69 -3.04
C ARG A 306 90.75 34.63 -2.10
N ASP A 307 91.38 34.43 -0.95
CA ASP A 307 90.89 33.49 0.06
C ASP A 307 89.57 33.99 0.69
N LEU A 308 89.41 35.31 0.85
CA LEU A 308 88.16 35.95 1.28
C LEU A 308 87.04 35.82 0.24
N GLU A 309 87.34 35.99 -1.04
CA GLU A 309 86.38 35.76 -2.14
C GLU A 309 85.92 34.30 -2.14
N GLN A 310 86.84 33.35 -1.93
CA GLN A 310 86.52 31.93 -1.91
C GLN A 310 85.64 31.53 -0.71
N VAL A 311 85.85 32.14 0.46
CA VAL A 311 84.98 31.95 1.63
C VAL A 311 83.61 32.60 1.42
N LYS A 312 83.53 33.75 0.75
CA LYS A 312 82.28 34.40 0.36
C LYS A 312 81.47 33.53 -0.60
N GLU A 313 82.12 32.96 -1.61
CA GLU A 313 81.49 32.07 -2.59
C GLU A 313 80.96 30.78 -1.94
N GLN A 314 81.65 30.26 -0.92
CA GLN A 314 81.17 29.13 -0.12
C GLN A 314 79.98 29.51 0.79
N LEU A 315 79.97 30.73 1.34
CA LEU A 315 78.86 31.24 2.15
C LEU A 315 77.61 31.52 1.30
N GLU A 316 77.73 32.06 0.09
CA GLU A 316 76.61 32.23 -0.84
C GLU A 316 75.98 30.88 -1.22
N ARG A 317 76.82 29.88 -1.51
CA ARG A 317 76.36 28.50 -1.77
C ARG A 317 75.56 27.88 -0.63
N ILE A 318 75.96 28.13 0.62
CA ILE A 318 75.26 27.61 1.80
C ILE A 318 74.01 28.45 2.11
N SER A 319 74.04 29.76 1.83
CA SER A 319 72.93 30.69 1.99
C SER A 319 71.81 30.49 0.95
N GLY A 320 72.05 29.71 -0.11
CA GLY A 320 71.05 29.43 -1.14
C GLY A 320 70.73 30.63 -2.02
N ARG A 321 71.77 31.34 -2.47
CA ARG A 321 71.76 32.06 -3.75
C ARG A 321 72.76 31.43 -4.69
#